data_AF-A0A1H1Y746-F1
#
_entry.id   AF-A0A1H1Y746-F1
#
_cell.length_a   1.000
_cell.length_b   1.000
_cell.length_c   1.000
_cell.angle_alpha   90.00
_cell.angle_beta   90.00
_cell.angle_gamma   90.00
#
_symmetry.space_group_name_H-M   'P 1'
#
loop_
_entity.id
_entity.type
_entity.pdbx_description
1 polymer ?
#
loop_
_entity_poly.entity_id
_entity_poly.type
_entity_poly.pdbx_seq_one_letter_code
_entity_poly.pdbx_strand_id
1 'polypeptide(L)' 'MAFVRVDIAKRTQEQKEAIIAGITDVMVNNGARLENVQVLLVEHSPKSWGTHGTTFHKHLNLPDED' A
#
# COMPACT_ATOMS: atom_id res chain seq x y z
N MET A 1 -13.61 12.89 9.76
CA MET A 1 -12.56 12.85 8.72
C MET A 1 -11.64 11.69 9.03
N ALA A 2 -11.43 10.78 8.08
CA ALA A 2 -10.63 9.58 8.23
C ALA A 2 -9.54 9.55 7.15
N PHE A 3 -8.29 9.33 7.56
CA PHE A 3 -7.16 9.26 6.65
C PHE A 3 -6.43 7.93 6.88
N VAL A 4 -6.16 7.21 5.80
CA VAL A 4 -5.44 5.93 5.82
C VAL A 4 -4.21 6.06 4.92
N ARG A 5 -3.03 5.82 5.48
CA ARG A 5 -1.79 5.69 4.71
C ARG A 5 -1.41 4.22 4.61
N VAL A 6 -1.06 3.79 3.41
CA VAL A 6 -0.62 2.43 3.12
C VAL A 6 0.76 2.50 2.49
N ASP A 7 1.77 2.06 3.23
CA ASP A 7 3.11 1.83 2.70
C ASP A 7 3.17 0.40 2.13
N ILE A 8 3.38 0.28 0.82
CA ILE A 8 3.27 -0.99 0.09
C ILE A 8 4.33 -1.12 -1.00
N ALA A 9 4.64 -2.35 -1.44
CA ALA A 9 5.44 -2.57 -2.64
C ALA A 9 4.66 -2.18 -3.91
N LYS A 10 5.36 -2.00 -5.03
CA LYS A 10 4.76 -1.59 -6.31
C LYS A 10 3.57 -2.49 -6.73
N ARG A 11 2.50 -1.87 -7.24
CA ARG A 11 1.29 -2.55 -7.74
C ARG A 11 0.86 -2.02 -9.10
N THR A 12 0.05 -2.79 -9.82
CA THR A 12 -0.61 -2.29 -11.04
C THR A 12 -1.65 -1.23 -10.68
N GLN A 13 -2.05 -0.40 -11.65
CA GLN A 13 -3.07 0.63 -11.41
C GLN A 13 -4.40 0.02 -10.95
N GLU A 14 -4.84 -1.07 -11.58
CA GLU A 14 -6.04 -1.82 -11.19
C GLU A 14 -5.98 -2.33 -9.74
N GLN A 15 -4.83 -2.86 -9.31
CA GLN A 15 -4.64 -3.31 -7.93
C GLN A 15 -4.69 -2.14 -6.94
N LYS A 16 -4.15 -0.97 -7.29
CA LYS A 16 -4.21 0.23 -6.44
C LYS A 16 -5.65 0.68 -6.22
N GLU A 17 -6.43 0.72 -7.29
CA GLU A 17 -7.85 1.10 -7.24
C GLU A 17 -8.66 0.12 -6.40
N ALA A 18 -8.43 -1.18 -6.56
CA ALA A 18 -9.07 -2.21 -5.75
C ALA A 18 -8.72 -2.09 -4.25
N ILE A 19 -7.46 -1.79 -3.91
CA ILE A 19 -7.03 -1.56 -2.52
C ILE A 19 -7.73 -0.32 -1.94
N ILE A 20 -7.76 0.79 -2.68
CA ILE A 20 -8.41 2.04 -2.23
C ILE A 20 -9.90 1.80 -1.98
N ALA A 21 -10.59 1.12 -2.91
CA ALA A 21 -12.00 0.79 -2.77
C ALA A 21 -12.25 -0.06 -1.51
N GLY A 22 -11.50 -1.16 -1.35
CA GLY A 22 -11.68 -2.07 -0.21
C GLY A 22 -11.41 -1.40 1.14
N ILE A 23 -10.39 -0.55 1.25
CA ILE A 23 -10.13 0.22 2.48
C ILE A 23 -11.27 1.21 2.74
N THR A 24 -11.74 1.90 1.70
CA THR A 24 -12.83 2.86 1.82
C THR A 24 -14.10 2.20 2.33
N ASP A 25 -14.44 1.03 1.78
CA ASP A 25 -15.60 0.25 2.21
C ASP A 25 -15.51 -0.14 3.69
N VAL A 26 -14.34 -0.60 4.14
CA VAL A 26 -14.11 -0.90 5.57
C VAL A 26 -14.37 0.33 6.44
N MET A 27 -13.86 1.50 6.05
CA MET A 27 -14.05 2.73 6.82
C MET A 27 -15.52 3.14 6.88
N VAL A 28 -16.22 3.10 5.75
CA VAL A 28 -17.65 3.43 5.65
C VAL A 28 -18.50 2.47 6.48
N ASN A 29 -18.23 1.17 6.38
CA ASN A 29 -18.93 0.14 7.16
C ASN A 29 -18.74 0.29 8.67
N ASN A 30 -17.73 1.04 9.11
CA ASN A 30 -17.46 1.36 10.52
C ASN A 30 -17.82 2.80 10.90
N GLY A 31 -18.71 3.45 10.13
CA GLY A 31 -19.31 4.74 10.48
C GLY A 31 -18.59 5.98 9.95
N ALA A 32 -17.54 5.81 9.13
CA ALA A 32 -17.01 6.95 8.39
C ALA A 32 -17.99 7.39 7.29
N ARG A 33 -18.05 8.70 7.03
CA ARG A 33 -18.77 9.21 5.85
C ARG A 33 -17.87 9.09 4.62
N LEU A 34 -18.42 8.62 3.51
CA LEU A 34 -17.68 8.37 2.28
C LEU A 34 -16.87 9.60 1.82
N GLU A 35 -17.48 10.79 1.82
CA GLU A 35 -16.81 12.02 1.38
C GLU A 35 -15.64 12.45 2.28
N ASN A 36 -15.50 11.83 3.45
CA ASN A 36 -14.51 12.16 4.47
C ASN A 36 -13.42 11.08 4.62
N VAL A 37 -13.41 10.06 3.76
CA VAL A 37 -12.37 9.02 3.73
C VAL A 37 -11.33 9.36 2.67
N GLN A 38 -10.05 9.35 3.06
CA GLN A 38 -8.92 9.53 2.16
C GLN A 38 -7.93 8.38 2.33
N VAL A 39 -7.48 7.82 1.21
CA VAL A 39 -6.49 6.73 1.19
C VAL A 39 -5.27 7.18 0.39
N LEU A 40 -4.10 7.15 1.01
CA LEU A 40 -2.82 7.45 0.37
C LEU A 40 -1.99 6.17 0.25
N LEU A 41 -1.69 5.77 -0.99
CA LEU A 41 -0.75 4.69 -1.27
C LEU A 41 0.65 5.26 -1.46
N VAL A 42 1.60 4.80 -0.66
CA VAL A 42 3.02 5.14 -0.77
C VAL A 42 3.77 3.89 -1.19
N GLU A 43 4.24 3.88 -2.43
CA GLU A 43 4.96 2.74 -2.98
C GLU A 43 6.45 2.79 -2.63
N HIS A 44 6.96 1.68 -2.09
CA HIS A 44 8.37 1.51 -1.75
C HIS A 44 9.03 0.47 -2.62
N SER A 45 10.29 0.73 -2.96
CA SER A 45 11.14 -0.25 -3.63
C SER A 45 11.55 -1.36 -2.66
N PRO A 46 11.55 -2.64 -3.08
CA PRO A 46 12.14 -3.73 -2.30
C PRO A 46 13.62 -3.51 -1.97
N LYS A 47 14.32 -2.63 -2.70
CA LYS A 47 15.71 -2.22 -2.41
C LYS A 47 15.81 -1.28 -1.21
N SER A 48 14.74 -0.57 -0.87
CA SER A 48 14.70 0.42 0.21
C SER A 48 13.84 -0.01 1.41
N TRP A 49 13.20 -1.17 1.33
CA TRP A 49 12.37 -1.73 2.39
C TRP A 49 12.87 -3.13 2.75
N GLY A 50 12.85 -3.50 4.03
CA GLY A 50 13.50 -4.72 4.50
C GLY A 50 13.01 -5.22 5.84
N THR A 51 13.45 -6.43 6.17
CA THR A 51 13.17 -7.12 7.43
C THR A 51 14.36 -8.02 7.80
N HIS A 52 14.48 -8.39 9.08
CA HIS A 52 15.57 -9.23 9.59
C HIS A 52 16.98 -8.74 9.21
N GLY A 53 17.17 -7.41 9.15
CA GLY A 53 18.46 -6.80 8.80
C GLY A 53 18.84 -6.90 7.31
N THR A 54 17.91 -7.31 6.44
CA THR A 54 18.13 -7.38 4.98
C THR A 54 16.98 -6.73 4.22
N THR A 55 17.26 -6.21 3.02
CA THR A 55 16.22 -5.67 2.14
C THR A 55 15.34 -6.79 1.60
N PHE A 56 14.09 -6.48 1.26
CA PHE A 56 13.21 -7.43 0.60
C PHE A 56 13.77 -7.87 -0.76
N HIS A 57 14.53 -6.99 -1.44
CA HIS A 57 15.31 -7.35 -2.63
C HIS A 57 16.21 -8.56 -2.38
N LYS A 58 17.00 -8.52 -1.30
CA LYS A 58 17.91 -9.61 -0.92
C LYS A 58 17.15 -10.82 -0.37
N HIS A 59 16.11 -10.59 0.42
CA HIS A 59 15.35 -11.66 1.07
C HIS A 59 14.51 -12.48 0.09
N LEU A 60 13.97 -11.84 -0.95
CA LEU A 60 13.11 -12.45 -1.97
C LEU A 60 13.88 -12.86 -3.24
N ASN A 61 15.22 -12.70 -3.27
CA ASN A 61 16.08 -12.95 -4.43
C ASN A 61 15.52 -12.31 -5.72
N LEU A 62 15.12 -11.05 -5.64
CA LEU A 62 14.59 -10.34 -6.81
C LEU A 62 15.74 -10.00 -7.78
N PRO A 63 15.50 -10.05 -9.10
CA PRO A 63 16.49 -9.61 -10.08
C PRO A 63 16.77 -8.12 -9.92
N ASP A 64 18.01 -7.71 -10.16
CA ASP A 64 18.36 -6.30 -10.32
C ASP A 64 17.80 -5.83 -11.67
N GLU A 65 16.56 -5.36 -11.68
CA GLU A 65 16.02 -4.57 -12.78
C GLU A 65 16.43 -3.10 -12.59
N ASP A 66 16.89 -2.48 -13.68
CA ASP A 66 17.23 -1.05 -13.81
C ASP A 66 15.97 -0.16 -13.83
#